data_AF-K5WL32-F1
#
_entry.id   AF-K5WL32-F1
#
_cell.length_a   1.000
_cell.length_b   1.000
_cell.length_c   1.000
_cell.angle_alpha   90.00
_cell.angle_beta   90.00
_cell.angle_gamma   90.00
#
_symmetry.space_group_name_H-M   'P 1'
#
loop_
_entity.id
_entity.type
_entity.pdbx_description
1 polymer ?
#
loop_
_entity_poly.entity_id
_entity_poly.type
_entity_poly.pdbx_seq_one_letter_code
_entity_poly.pdbx_strand_id
1 'polypeptide(L)'
;MSSKNAANDTVLDLLMIVYGSSKDDPLDDSRFCGHDQRRVEVQLAPVMPPEVAASMRRRQEWAHELSGRVTPDLKHGQRWHCEFCDKLARESFVQNVSWLHLSPPRLIIYVHLMCDTQQGPCAARLREVAGIMASQTGQPNLVMTMPNRFAPDPVFPAAASCLNCKGEETIRKSLSQCGACKLVRYCSTACQREDWGRHKKTCKAVKDVKWIWK
;
A
#
# COMPACT_ATOMS: atom_id res chain seq x y z
N MET A 1 -22.75 -34.49 -22.67
CA MET A 1 -21.54 -34.07 -21.92
C MET A 1 -21.28 -32.61 -22.22
N SER A 2 -21.83 -31.70 -21.43
CA SER A 2 -21.67 -30.26 -21.63
C SER A 2 -20.28 -29.83 -21.18
N SER A 3 -19.46 -29.35 -22.12
CA SER A 3 -18.23 -28.65 -21.78
C SER A 3 -18.60 -27.39 -21.00
N LYS A 4 -18.14 -27.32 -19.75
CA LYS A 4 -18.13 -26.07 -19.01
C LYS A 4 -17.15 -25.15 -19.74
N ASN A 5 -17.65 -24.12 -20.41
CA ASN A 5 -16.83 -23.01 -20.87
C ASN A 5 -16.07 -22.47 -19.65
N ALA A 6 -14.75 -22.67 -19.63
CA ALA A 6 -13.87 -21.94 -18.73
C ALA A 6 -14.00 -20.47 -19.11
N ALA A 7 -14.74 -19.69 -18.33
CA ALA A 7 -14.67 -18.24 -18.44
C ALA A 7 -13.19 -17.88 -18.21
N ASN A 8 -12.56 -17.22 -19.18
CA ASN A 8 -11.22 -16.67 -18.99
C ASN A 8 -11.30 -15.67 -17.84
N ASP A 9 -10.82 -16.09 -16.67
CA ASP A 9 -10.77 -15.23 -15.49
C ASP A 9 -9.97 -13.97 -15.84
N THR A 10 -10.60 -12.80 -15.69
CA THR A 10 -9.90 -11.53 -15.93
C THR A 10 -9.00 -11.26 -14.75
N VAL A 11 -7.68 -11.35 -14.95
CA VAL A 11 -6.69 -11.13 -13.90
C VAL A 11 -6.17 -9.70 -14.01
N LEU A 12 -6.21 -8.95 -12.90
CA LEU A 12 -5.59 -7.62 -12.82
C LEU A 12 -4.08 -7.78 -12.62
N ASP A 13 -3.29 -7.11 -13.46
CA ASP A 13 -1.87 -6.89 -13.21
C ASP A 13 -1.72 -5.68 -12.26
N LEU A 14 -1.47 -5.97 -10.97
CA LEU A 14 -1.37 -4.97 -9.91
C LEU A 14 0.06 -4.89 -9.37
N LEU A 15 0.70 -3.74 -9.54
CA LEU A 15 1.96 -3.41 -8.89
C LEU A 15 1.72 -2.38 -7.79
N MET A 16 2.13 -2.68 -6.56
CA MET A 16 2.14 -1.71 -5.47
C MET A 16 3.57 -1.35 -5.10
N ILE A 17 3.89 -0.05 -5.09
CA ILE A 17 5.21 0.47 -4.75
C ILE A 17 5.07 1.29 -3.48
N VAL A 18 5.70 0.84 -2.40
CA VAL A 18 5.57 1.46 -1.08
C VAL A 18 6.89 2.12 -0.72
N TYR A 19 6.86 3.43 -0.57
CA TYR A 19 7.97 4.24 -0.11
C TYR A 19 7.87 4.53 1.38
N GLY A 20 9.02 4.49 2.03
CA GLY A 20 9.20 4.74 3.44
C GLY A 20 10.69 4.67 3.75
N SER A 21 11.06 5.02 4.98
CA SER A 21 12.46 4.97 5.42
C SER A 21 12.65 3.99 6.57
N SER A 22 13.91 3.81 6.95
CA SER A 22 14.35 3.21 8.20
C SER A 22 15.01 4.28 9.08
N LYS A 23 15.22 3.95 10.36
CA LYS A 23 15.96 4.81 11.29
C LYS A 23 17.39 5.09 10.82
N ASP A 24 17.96 4.16 10.04
CA ASP A 24 19.37 4.18 9.65
C ASP A 24 19.59 4.89 8.29
N ASP A 25 18.52 5.36 7.63
CA ASP A 25 18.65 6.06 6.35
C ASP A 25 19.14 7.53 6.55
N PRO A 26 20.01 8.08 5.66
CA PRO A 26 20.53 9.46 5.75
C PRO A 26 19.43 10.51 5.62
N LEU A 27 19.31 11.55 6.45
CA LEU A 27 18.17 12.51 6.46
C LEU A 27 18.16 13.60 5.38
N ASP A 28 18.83 13.37 4.26
CA ASP A 28 18.97 14.33 3.16
C ASP A 28 18.42 13.78 1.83
N ASP A 29 18.47 14.61 0.79
CA ASP A 29 17.89 14.30 -0.52
C ASP A 29 18.62 13.13 -1.25
N SER A 30 19.76 12.65 -0.76
CA SER A 30 20.43 11.46 -1.30
C SER A 30 19.61 10.16 -1.14
N ARG A 31 18.53 10.18 -0.36
CA ARG A 31 17.54 9.09 -0.32
C ARG A 31 16.76 8.91 -1.62
N PHE A 32 16.63 9.98 -2.41
CA PHE A 32 15.72 10.04 -3.57
C PHE A 32 16.45 9.97 -4.90
N CYS A 33 17.79 9.88 -4.91
CA CYS A 33 18.56 9.77 -6.13
C CYS A 33 18.83 8.30 -6.51
N GLY A 34 18.66 7.98 -7.80
CA GLY A 34 19.01 6.69 -8.37
C GLY A 34 17.99 5.57 -8.14
N HIS A 35 18.43 4.33 -8.34
CA HIS A 35 17.57 3.14 -8.26
C HIS A 35 17.39 2.60 -6.83
N ASP A 36 18.08 3.19 -5.85
CA ASP A 36 18.26 2.65 -4.49
C ASP A 36 17.36 3.32 -3.44
N GLN A 37 16.39 4.16 -3.85
CA GLN A 37 15.39 4.68 -2.93
C GLN A 37 14.68 3.51 -2.23
N ARG A 38 14.73 3.52 -0.89
CA ARG A 38 14.13 2.48 -0.04
C ARG A 38 12.65 2.31 -0.39
N ARG A 39 12.28 1.10 -0.81
CA ARG A 39 10.90 0.76 -1.15
C ARG A 39 10.66 -0.74 -1.11
N VAL A 40 9.39 -1.12 -1.12
CA VAL A 40 8.99 -2.48 -1.48
C VAL A 40 8.09 -2.44 -2.70
N GLU A 41 8.38 -3.32 -3.66
CA GLU A 41 7.58 -3.56 -4.85
C GLU A 41 6.82 -4.88 -4.64
N VAL A 42 5.49 -4.82 -4.66
CA VAL A 42 4.61 -5.97 -4.43
C VAL A 42 3.80 -6.21 -5.69
N GLN A 43 4.06 -7.33 -6.35
CA GLN A 43 3.26 -7.77 -7.49
C GLN A 43 2.07 -8.59 -6.99
N LEU A 44 0.86 -8.23 -7.38
CA LEU A 44 -0.36 -8.96 -7.11
C LEU A 44 -1.10 -9.29 -8.41
N ALA A 45 -1.87 -10.38 -8.37
CA ALA A 45 -2.72 -10.80 -9.48
C ALA A 45 -4.12 -11.22 -8.98
N PRO A 46 -4.93 -10.27 -8.47
CA PRO A 46 -6.28 -10.57 -8.03
C PRO A 46 -7.18 -10.87 -9.24
N VAL A 47 -8.02 -11.89 -9.09
CA VAL A 47 -9.03 -12.24 -10.09
C VAL A 47 -10.22 -11.28 -9.97
N MET A 48 -10.55 -10.64 -11.10
CA MET A 48 -11.69 -9.75 -11.22
C MET A 48 -12.95 -10.57 -11.50
N PRO A 49 -14.04 -10.38 -10.75
CA PRO A 49 -15.29 -11.08 -11.01
C PRO A 49 -15.84 -10.78 -12.42
N PRO A 50 -16.42 -11.76 -13.14
CA PRO A 50 -16.94 -11.56 -14.49
C PRO A 50 -17.95 -10.40 -14.60
N GLU A 51 -18.81 -10.22 -13.60
CA GLU A 51 -19.81 -9.16 -13.52
C GLU A 51 -19.20 -7.76 -13.37
N VAL A 52 -17.97 -7.68 -12.85
CA VAL A 52 -17.18 -6.44 -12.75
C VAL A 52 -16.44 -6.18 -14.07
N ALA A 53 -15.86 -7.24 -14.66
CA ALA A 53 -15.10 -7.15 -15.89
C ALA A 53 -15.92 -6.60 -17.08
N ALA A 54 -17.25 -6.75 -17.08
CA ALA A 54 -18.10 -6.27 -18.16
C ALA A 54 -18.30 -4.74 -18.24
N SER A 55 -17.90 -3.95 -17.24
CA SER A 55 -18.18 -2.51 -17.20
C SER A 55 -17.01 -1.68 -16.68
N MET A 56 -16.56 -0.69 -17.44
CA MET A 56 -15.46 0.19 -17.02
C MET A 56 -15.72 0.90 -15.69
N ARG A 57 -16.97 1.32 -15.42
CA ARG A 57 -17.35 1.91 -14.14
C ARG A 57 -17.16 0.92 -12.99
N ARG A 58 -17.65 -0.31 -13.15
CA ARG A 58 -17.48 -1.37 -12.13
C ARG A 58 -16.02 -1.73 -11.93
N ARG A 59 -15.22 -1.77 -13.02
CA ARG A 59 -13.77 -1.99 -12.92
C ARG A 59 -13.10 -0.91 -12.06
N GLN A 60 -13.47 0.36 -12.25
CA GLN A 60 -12.94 1.49 -11.46
C GLN A 60 -13.33 1.40 -9.98
N GLU A 61 -14.62 1.15 -9.70
CA GLU A 61 -15.13 0.97 -8.32
C GLU A 61 -14.41 -0.18 -7.61
N TRP A 62 -14.31 -1.33 -8.27
CA TRP A 62 -13.62 -2.50 -7.74
C TRP A 62 -12.12 -2.27 -7.51
N ALA A 63 -11.44 -1.56 -8.42
CA ALA A 63 -10.03 -1.21 -8.28
C ALA A 63 -9.80 -0.27 -7.08
N HIS A 64 -10.71 0.68 -6.84
CA HIS A 64 -10.67 1.57 -5.68
C HIS A 64 -10.83 0.79 -4.37
N GLU A 65 -11.83 -0.11 -4.29
CA GLU A 65 -12.05 -0.97 -3.12
C GLU A 65 -10.88 -1.93 -2.87
N LEU A 66 -10.30 -2.48 -3.94
CA LEU A 66 -9.11 -3.33 -3.87
C LEU A 66 -7.93 -2.57 -3.27
N SER A 67 -7.68 -1.33 -3.70
CA SER A 67 -6.64 -0.47 -3.14
C SER A 67 -6.82 -0.28 -1.62
N GLY A 68 -8.04 0.04 -1.17
CA GLY A 68 -8.36 0.17 0.27
C GLY A 68 -8.18 -1.13 1.06
N ARG A 69 -8.46 -2.30 0.46
CA ARG A 69 -8.31 -3.61 1.10
C ARG A 69 -6.85 -4.03 1.26
N VAL A 70 -5.99 -3.73 0.28
CA VAL A 70 -4.60 -4.18 0.26
C VAL A 70 -3.66 -3.23 1.02
N THR A 71 -3.95 -1.93 1.04
CA THR A 71 -3.10 -0.91 1.67
C THR A 71 -2.72 -1.21 3.13
N PRO A 72 -3.62 -1.69 4.02
CA PRO A 72 -3.23 -2.05 5.38
C PRO A 72 -2.15 -3.14 5.46
N ASP A 73 -2.17 -4.13 4.56
CA ASP A 73 -1.19 -5.22 4.54
C ASP A 73 0.22 -4.70 4.23
N LEU A 74 0.30 -3.65 3.41
CA LEU A 74 1.55 -2.98 3.06
C LEU A 74 2.06 -2.11 4.20
N LYS A 75 1.16 -1.31 4.79
CA LYS A 75 1.48 -0.40 5.90
C LYS A 75 2.16 -1.14 7.04
N HIS A 76 1.72 -2.35 7.38
CA HIS A 76 2.26 -3.12 8.52
C HIS A 76 3.33 -4.15 8.15
N GLY A 77 3.89 -4.06 6.94
CA GLY A 77 4.83 -5.06 6.42
C GLY A 77 6.24 -4.99 6.99
N GLN A 78 6.71 -3.81 7.41
CA GLN A 78 8.06 -3.59 7.96
C GLN A 78 8.08 -2.49 9.03
N ARG A 79 9.23 -2.30 9.69
CA ARG A 79 9.44 -1.23 10.68
C ARG A 79 9.63 0.12 9.98
N TRP A 80 8.58 0.59 9.32
CA TRP A 80 8.59 1.78 8.49
C TRP A 80 8.68 3.07 9.30
N HIS A 81 9.59 3.92 8.87
CA HIS A 81 9.64 5.33 9.21
C HIS A 81 9.10 6.16 8.05
N CYS A 82 8.79 7.41 8.34
CA CYS A 82 8.33 8.39 7.37
C CYS A 82 9.29 8.45 6.19
N GLU A 83 8.77 8.53 4.97
CA GLU A 83 9.59 8.66 3.77
C GLU A 83 10.60 9.81 3.86
N PHE A 84 10.20 10.93 4.46
CA PHE A 84 10.99 12.17 4.49
C PHE A 84 11.68 12.47 5.82
N CYS A 85 11.45 11.71 6.90
CA CYS A 85 12.11 11.94 8.19
C CYS A 85 12.31 10.64 8.98
N ASP A 86 12.82 10.73 10.21
CA ASP A 86 13.13 9.59 11.08
C ASP A 86 11.99 9.20 12.03
N LYS A 87 10.83 9.87 11.96
CA LYS A 87 9.66 9.52 12.77
C LYS A 87 9.02 8.24 12.22
N LEU A 88 8.38 7.46 13.09
CA LEU A 88 7.58 6.32 12.64
C LEU A 88 6.47 6.77 11.68
N ALA A 89 6.30 6.04 10.59
CA ALA A 89 5.16 6.29 9.71
C ALA A 89 3.86 5.86 10.43
N ARG A 90 2.86 6.73 10.41
CA ARG A 90 1.53 6.51 11.01
C ARG A 90 0.44 6.57 9.96
N GLU A 91 0.67 7.27 8.87
CA GLU A 91 -0.28 7.45 7.79
C GLU A 91 0.27 6.91 6.46
N SER A 92 -0.63 6.70 5.50
CA SER A 92 -0.30 6.29 4.15
C SER A 92 -1.04 7.15 3.16
N PHE A 93 -0.32 7.79 2.25
CA PHE A 93 -0.93 8.47 1.10
C PHE A 93 -0.84 7.57 -0.13
N VAL A 94 -1.96 7.41 -0.85
CA VAL A 94 -2.11 6.43 -1.92
C VAL A 94 -2.45 7.12 -3.23
N GLN A 95 -1.67 6.85 -4.28
CA GLN A 95 -1.91 7.35 -5.63
C GLN A 95 -2.05 6.19 -6.60
N ASN A 96 -3.20 6.12 -7.27
CA ASN A 96 -3.53 5.06 -8.21
C ASN A 96 -3.32 5.55 -9.65
N VAL A 97 -2.60 4.77 -10.47
CA VAL A 97 -2.50 4.97 -11.91
C VAL A 97 -3.02 3.72 -12.59
N SER A 98 -4.08 3.86 -13.39
CA SER A 98 -4.85 2.71 -13.86
C SER A 98 -5.07 2.72 -15.37
N TRP A 99 -4.92 1.55 -15.98
CA TRP A 99 -5.25 1.27 -17.38
C TRP A 99 -6.18 0.07 -17.45
N LEU A 100 -7.35 0.21 -16.82
CA LEU A 100 -8.32 -0.88 -16.66
C LEU A 100 -9.00 -1.30 -17.97
N HIS A 101 -8.78 -0.58 -19.06
CA HIS A 101 -9.28 -0.92 -20.40
C HIS A 101 -8.36 -1.91 -21.14
N LEU A 102 -7.12 -2.11 -20.67
CA LEU A 102 -6.18 -3.06 -21.27
C LEU A 102 -6.57 -4.52 -20.98
N SER A 103 -5.94 -5.43 -21.71
CA SER A 103 -6.04 -6.88 -21.51
C SER A 103 -4.63 -7.48 -21.42
N PRO A 104 -4.14 -7.88 -20.22
CA PRO A 104 -4.82 -7.76 -18.94
C PRO A 104 -4.94 -6.29 -18.47
N PRO A 105 -5.96 -5.95 -17.66
CA PRO A 105 -6.06 -4.63 -17.05
C PRO A 105 -4.88 -4.39 -16.10
N ARG A 106 -4.39 -3.15 -16.04
CA ARG A 106 -3.23 -2.78 -15.22
C ARG A 106 -3.57 -1.71 -14.18
N LEU A 107 -2.98 -1.84 -13.00
CA LEU A 107 -3.07 -0.86 -11.92
C LEU A 107 -1.72 -0.76 -11.22
N ILE A 108 -1.19 0.46 -11.12
CA ILE A 108 -0.02 0.77 -10.30
C ILE A 108 -0.49 1.61 -9.13
N ILE A 109 -0.12 1.23 -7.92
CA ILE A 109 -0.44 1.97 -6.70
C ILE A 109 0.84 2.40 -6.02
N TYR A 110 1.05 3.71 -5.94
CA TYR A 110 2.13 4.32 -5.19
C TYR A 110 1.64 4.61 -3.79
N VAL A 111 2.39 4.16 -2.78
CA VAL A 111 2.05 4.33 -1.37
C VAL A 111 3.20 5.05 -0.67
N HIS A 112 2.93 6.25 -0.17
CA HIS A 112 3.89 7.04 0.61
C HIS A 112 3.58 6.88 2.10
N LEU A 113 4.50 6.30 2.87
CA LEU A 113 4.35 6.10 4.31
C LEU A 113 4.87 7.33 5.06
N MET A 114 3.99 7.97 5.84
CA MET A 114 4.18 9.34 6.33
C MET A 114 4.02 9.42 7.84
N CYS A 115 4.76 10.31 8.49
CA CYS A 115 4.52 10.63 9.90
C CYS A 115 3.21 11.41 10.09
N ASP A 116 2.91 12.29 9.14
CA ASP A 116 1.73 13.15 9.08
C ASP A 116 1.50 13.52 7.60
N THR A 117 0.28 13.34 7.08
CA THR A 117 -0.04 13.67 5.67
C THR A 117 -0.60 15.07 5.48
N GLN A 118 -0.90 15.79 6.55
CA GLN A 118 -1.64 17.06 6.54
C GLN A 118 -0.78 18.24 7.00
N GLN A 119 0.05 18.05 8.01
CA GLN A 119 0.78 19.13 8.69
C GLN A 119 2.30 18.94 8.65
N GLY A 120 3.00 20.07 8.78
CA GLY A 120 4.46 20.11 8.88
C GLY A 120 5.23 19.91 7.57
N PRO A 121 6.58 19.82 7.65
CA PRO A 121 7.46 19.79 6.48
C PRO A 121 7.28 18.52 5.63
N CYS A 122 7.00 17.36 6.25
CA CYS A 122 6.78 16.12 5.50
C CYS A 122 5.50 16.20 4.66
N ALA A 123 4.40 16.76 5.19
CA ALA A 123 3.19 17.00 4.42
C ALA A 123 3.40 18.00 3.28
N ALA A 124 4.27 19.00 3.44
CA ALA A 124 4.66 19.91 2.37
C ALA A 124 5.40 19.19 1.23
N ARG A 125 6.40 18.35 1.57
CA ARG A 125 7.10 17.49 0.60
C ARG A 125 6.14 16.54 -0.12
N LEU A 126 5.20 15.94 0.61
CA LEU A 126 4.18 15.07 0.02
C LEU A 126 3.32 15.81 -1.02
N ARG A 127 2.94 17.07 -0.74
CA ARG A 127 2.19 17.91 -1.69
C ARG A 127 2.98 18.17 -2.98
N GLU A 128 4.29 18.39 -2.88
CA GLU A 128 5.17 18.54 -4.03
C GLU A 128 5.21 17.26 -4.88
N VAL A 129 5.48 16.12 -4.24
CA VAL A 129 5.53 14.79 -4.91
C VAL A 129 4.19 14.48 -5.58
N ALA A 130 3.08 14.66 -4.87
CA ALA A 130 1.76 14.42 -5.41
C ALA A 130 1.41 15.35 -6.57
N GLY A 131 1.87 16.61 -6.54
CA GLY A 131 1.72 17.57 -7.63
C GLY A 131 2.49 17.17 -8.90
N ILE A 132 3.71 16.66 -8.75
CA ILE A 132 4.50 16.11 -9.87
C ILE A 132 3.80 14.88 -10.46
N MET A 133 3.33 13.97 -9.61
CA MET A 133 2.61 12.78 -10.05
C MET A 133 1.32 13.14 -10.81
N ALA A 134 0.56 14.10 -10.29
CA ALA A 134 -0.67 14.60 -10.92
C ALA A 134 -0.40 15.20 -12.31
N SER A 135 0.66 16.00 -12.46
CA SER A 135 1.01 16.63 -13.74
C SER A 135 1.44 15.61 -14.80
N GLN A 136 2.14 14.55 -14.39
CA GLN A 136 2.58 13.48 -15.30
C GLN A 136 1.46 12.53 -15.71
N THR A 137 0.48 12.28 -14.83
CA THR A 137 -0.56 11.26 -15.06
C THR A 137 -1.90 11.83 -15.49
N GLY A 138 -2.09 13.16 -15.43
CA GLY A 138 -3.37 13.82 -15.67
C GLY A 138 -4.42 13.53 -14.59
N GLN A 139 -4.04 12.92 -13.46
CA GLN A 139 -4.91 12.67 -12.32
C GLN A 139 -5.06 13.92 -11.45
N PRO A 140 -6.19 14.10 -10.74
CA PRO A 140 -6.36 15.22 -9.82
C PRO A 140 -5.35 15.13 -8.66
N ASN A 141 -4.80 16.27 -8.24
CA ASN A 141 -3.96 16.35 -7.04
C ASN A 141 -4.83 16.31 -5.78
N LEU A 142 -5.06 15.10 -5.25
CA LEU A 142 -5.94 14.86 -4.11
C LEU A 142 -5.39 15.35 -2.76
N VAL A 143 -4.08 15.66 -2.64
CA VAL A 143 -3.52 16.18 -1.38
C VAL A 143 -4.04 17.59 -1.08
N MET A 144 -4.40 18.37 -2.11
CA MET A 144 -4.87 19.74 -1.93
C MET A 144 -6.34 19.86 -1.51
N THR A 145 -7.13 18.80 -1.66
CA THR A 145 -8.59 18.83 -1.49
C THR A 145 -9.11 18.02 -0.29
N MET A 146 -8.21 17.42 0.50
CA MET A 146 -8.60 16.70 1.72
C MET A 146 -8.84 17.70 2.85
N PRO A 147 -10.09 17.90 3.33
CA PRO A 147 -10.31 18.68 4.53
C PRO A 147 -9.60 18.00 5.72
N ASN A 148 -9.17 18.79 6.70
CA ASN A 148 -8.63 18.27 7.96
C ASN A 148 -9.74 17.47 8.67
N ARG A 149 -9.78 16.16 8.46
CA ARG A 149 -11.00 15.34 8.67
C ARG A 149 -11.23 14.91 10.10
N PHE A 150 -10.31 15.14 11.03
CA PHE A 150 -10.43 14.56 12.35
C PHE A 150 -9.85 15.50 13.42
N ALA A 151 -10.74 16.24 14.08
CA ALA A 151 -10.46 16.85 15.37
C ALA A 151 -11.20 16.04 16.45
N PRO A 152 -10.53 15.63 17.56
CA PRO A 152 -9.11 15.78 17.83
C PRO A 152 -8.25 14.90 16.89
N ASP A 153 -6.99 15.31 16.68
CA ASP A 153 -6.02 14.67 15.77
C ASP A 153 -5.84 13.18 16.12
N PRO A 154 -6.34 12.25 15.29
CA PRO A 154 -6.33 10.84 15.61
C PRO A 154 -4.91 10.30 15.46
N VAL A 155 -4.34 9.79 16.54
CA VAL A 155 -3.06 9.09 16.47
C VAL A 155 -3.25 7.75 15.79
N PHE A 156 -2.93 7.68 14.50
CA PHE A 156 -2.97 6.43 13.75
C PHE A 156 -1.87 5.46 14.24
N PRO A 157 -2.15 4.16 14.30
CA PRO A 157 -1.14 3.17 14.69
C PRO A 157 0.08 3.20 13.78
N ALA A 158 1.26 3.05 14.37
CA ALA A 158 2.50 3.04 13.60
C ALA A 158 2.52 1.87 12.59
N ALA A 159 3.01 2.13 11.39
CA ALA A 159 3.30 1.14 10.35
C ALA A 159 4.24 0.02 10.85
N ALA A 160 5.05 0.30 11.86
CA ALA A 160 5.90 -0.69 12.51
C ALA A 160 5.16 -1.71 13.41
N SER A 161 3.91 -1.44 13.79
CA SER A 161 3.12 -2.29 14.71
C SER A 161 2.52 -3.52 14.02
N CYS A 162 2.07 -4.48 14.84
CA CYS A 162 1.34 -5.66 14.40
C CYS A 162 0.12 -5.29 13.54
N LEU A 163 -0.05 -5.96 12.40
CA LEU A 163 -1.17 -5.72 11.48
C LEU A 163 -2.54 -5.91 12.14
N ASN A 164 -2.67 -6.90 13.03
CA ASN A 164 -3.94 -7.24 13.66
C ASN A 164 -4.24 -6.34 14.87
N CYS A 165 -3.48 -6.46 15.95
CA CYS A 165 -3.77 -5.76 17.21
C CYS A 165 -3.34 -4.29 17.20
N LYS A 166 -2.44 -3.88 16.30
CA LYS A 166 -1.97 -2.49 16.14
C LYS A 166 -1.37 -1.87 17.41
N GLY A 167 -1.01 -2.69 18.40
CA GLY A 167 -0.47 -2.24 19.67
C GLY A 167 0.90 -1.58 19.53
N GLU A 168 1.08 -0.40 20.10
CA GLU A 168 2.36 0.33 20.06
C GLU A 168 3.48 -0.44 20.79
N GLU A 169 3.14 -1.25 21.80
CA GLU A 169 4.08 -2.13 22.50
C GLU A 169 4.67 -3.21 21.57
N THR A 170 4.04 -3.48 20.43
CA THR A 170 4.54 -4.43 19.43
C THR A 170 5.66 -3.86 18.57
N ILE A 171 5.84 -2.54 18.52
CA ILE A 171 6.87 -1.88 17.70
C ILE A 171 8.28 -2.30 18.10
N ARG A 172 8.49 -2.61 19.39
CA ARG A 172 9.77 -3.05 19.96
C ARG A 172 9.95 -4.58 19.93
N LYS A 173 8.92 -5.33 19.53
CA LYS A 173 8.96 -6.79 19.48
C LYS A 173 9.49 -7.25 18.12
N SER A 174 10.09 -8.43 18.09
CA SER A 174 10.33 -9.14 16.83
C SER A 174 9.02 -9.72 16.33
N LEU A 175 8.48 -9.16 15.24
CA LEU A 175 7.22 -9.62 14.65
C LEU A 175 7.49 -10.72 13.61
N SER A 176 6.64 -11.74 13.62
CA SER A 176 6.71 -12.85 12.66
C SER A 176 6.03 -12.46 11.36
N GLN A 177 6.70 -12.73 10.23
CA GLN A 177 6.12 -12.54 8.91
C GLN A 177 5.14 -13.65 8.56
N CYS A 178 4.13 -13.34 7.74
CA CYS A 178 3.30 -14.37 7.13
C CYS A 178 4.17 -15.25 6.22
N GLY A 179 4.28 -16.54 6.54
CA GLY A 179 5.14 -17.46 5.78
C GLY A 179 4.73 -17.68 4.31
N ALA A 180 3.47 -17.39 3.96
CA ALA A 180 2.97 -17.56 2.60
C ALA A 180 3.32 -16.37 1.69
N CYS A 181 2.90 -15.15 2.06
CA CYS A 181 3.10 -13.96 1.23
C CYS A 181 4.37 -13.17 1.56
N LYS A 182 4.96 -13.39 2.74
CA LYS A 182 6.15 -12.66 3.26
C LYS A 182 5.99 -11.14 3.32
N LEU A 183 4.76 -10.64 3.24
CA LEU A 183 4.44 -9.22 3.18
C LEU A 183 4.13 -8.64 4.56
N VAL A 184 3.19 -9.26 5.28
CA VAL A 184 2.63 -8.76 6.54
C VAL A 184 3.33 -9.32 7.77
N ARG A 185 3.24 -8.62 8.92
CA ARG A 185 3.84 -9.04 10.20
C ARG A 185 2.85 -9.04 11.37
N TYR A 186 3.02 -10.01 12.26
CA TYR A 186 2.18 -10.23 13.44
C TYR A 186 3.03 -10.41 14.71
N CYS A 187 2.49 -9.99 15.86
CA CYS A 187 3.15 -10.19 17.15
C CYS A 187 2.97 -11.61 17.72
N SER A 188 2.01 -12.38 17.20
CA SER A 188 1.72 -13.75 17.64
C SER A 188 0.96 -14.53 16.56
N THR A 189 0.97 -15.86 16.69
CA THR A 189 0.16 -16.76 15.86
C THR A 189 -1.35 -16.54 16.07
N ALA A 190 -1.77 -16.09 17.25
CA ALA A 190 -3.16 -15.71 17.53
C ALA A 190 -3.59 -14.52 16.66
N CYS A 191 -2.80 -13.45 16.65
CA CYS A 191 -3.05 -12.28 15.80
C CYS A 191 -3.08 -12.62 14.30
N GLN A 192 -2.23 -13.54 13.86
CA GLN A 192 -2.25 -14.03 12.47
C GLN A 192 -3.55 -14.79 12.14
N ARG A 193 -4.02 -15.65 13.05
CA ARG A 193 -5.24 -16.46 12.85
C ARG A 193 -6.50 -15.59 12.83
N GLU A 194 -6.58 -14.60 13.71
CA GLU A 194 -7.69 -13.65 13.77
C GLU A 194 -7.81 -12.81 12.50
N ASP A 195 -6.68 -12.31 11.99
CA ASP A 195 -6.64 -11.50 10.77
C ASP A 195 -6.87 -12.30 9.48
N TRP A 196 -6.77 -13.63 9.54
CA TRP A 196 -6.78 -14.50 8.35
C TRP A 196 -8.03 -14.30 7.48
N GLY A 197 -9.20 -14.09 8.08
CA GLY A 197 -10.44 -13.85 7.32
C GLY A 197 -10.34 -12.67 6.35
N ARG A 198 -9.64 -11.60 6.76
CA ARG A 198 -9.36 -10.41 5.96
C ARG A 198 -8.15 -10.63 5.03
N HIS A 199 -7.02 -11.05 5.59
CA HIS A 199 -5.74 -11.13 4.87
C HIS A 199 -5.74 -12.20 3.77
N LYS A 200 -6.48 -13.31 3.91
CA LYS A 200 -6.48 -14.44 2.97
C LYS A 200 -6.64 -14.03 1.50
N LYS A 201 -7.47 -13.02 1.22
CA LYS A 201 -7.71 -12.53 -0.15
C LYS A 201 -6.45 -11.88 -0.73
N THR A 202 -5.82 -10.98 0.02
CA THR A 202 -4.56 -10.34 -0.38
C THR A 202 -3.43 -11.36 -0.45
N CYS A 203 -3.30 -12.21 0.58
CA CYS A 203 -2.27 -13.24 0.69
C CYS A 203 -2.19 -14.12 -0.57
N LYS A 204 -3.35 -14.56 -1.08
CA LYS A 204 -3.44 -15.40 -2.28
C LYS A 204 -3.17 -14.63 -3.58
N ALA A 205 -3.37 -13.32 -3.58
CA ALA A 205 -3.15 -12.48 -4.75
C ALA A 205 -1.68 -12.10 -4.93
N VAL A 206 -0.88 -12.05 -3.84
CA VAL A 206 0.55 -11.74 -3.90
C VAL A 206 1.28 -12.79 -4.76
N LYS A 207 2.08 -12.30 -5.71
CA LYS A 207 2.92 -13.09 -6.62
C LYS A 207 4.40 -12.91 -6.33
N ASP A 208 4.80 -11.68 -6.02
CA ASP A 208 6.18 -11.37 -5.66
C ASP A 208 6.24 -10.21 -4.67
N VAL A 209 7.28 -10.20 -3.83
CA VAL A 209 7.58 -9.15 -2.86
C VAL A 209 9.07 -8.86 -2.93
N LYS A 210 9.43 -7.75 -3.60
CA LYS A 210 10.80 -7.32 -3.76
C LYS A 210 11.11 -6.16 -2.82
N TRP A 211 11.91 -6.45 -1.81
CA TRP A 211 12.41 -5.46 -0.88
C TRP A 211 13.67 -4.79 -1.44
N ILE A 212 13.63 -3.48 -1.61
CA ILE A 212 14.76 -2.69 -2.10
C ILE A 212 15.25 -1.85 -0.93
N TRP A 213 16.34 -2.32 -0.36
CA TRP A 213 17.01 -1.70 0.76
C TRP A 213 18.31 -1.07 0.27
N LYS A 214 18.65 0.09 0.84
CA LYS A 214 20.00 0.64 0.82
C LYS A 214 20.80 0.02 1.96
#